data_AF-A0A3C0G429-F1
#
_entry.id   AF-A0A3C0G429-F1
#
_cell.length_a   1.000
_cell.length_b   1.000
_cell.length_c   1.000
_cell.angle_alpha   90.00
_cell.angle_beta   90.00
_cell.angle_gamma   90.00
#
_symmetry.space_group_name_H-M   'P 1'
#
loop_
_entity.id
_entity.type
_entity.pdbx_description
1 polymer ?
#
loop_
_entity_poly.entity_id
_entity_poly.type
_entity_poly.pdbx_seq_one_letter_code
_entity_poly.pdbx_strand_id
1 'polypeptide(L)' 'MSKPKYIQANYSQTIEFNLEEIGIDWDKVKDFSIRNSVLTIYYKDDTEESFTNCSDYSENVISIFDKDWEMIKGGNDD' A
#
# COMPACT_ATOMS: atom_id res chain seq x y z
N MET A 1 -26.94 -5.72 20.16
CA MET A 1 -25.78 -5.45 19.28
C MET A 1 -25.83 -6.41 18.12
N SER A 2 -25.78 -5.92 16.87
CA SER A 2 -25.70 -6.75 15.66
C SER A 2 -24.43 -7.61 15.69
N LYS A 3 -24.45 -8.81 15.07
CA LYS A 3 -23.27 -9.68 14.98
C LYS A 3 -22.35 -9.21 13.84
N PRO A 4 -21.03 -9.10 14.08
CA PRO A 4 -20.06 -8.82 13.02
C PRO A 4 -20.13 -9.83 11.88
N LYS A 5 -20.05 -9.34 10.64
CA LYS A 5 -19.93 -10.17 9.44
C LYS A 5 -18.72 -9.80 8.58
N TYR A 6 -18.34 -8.52 8.54
CA TYR A 6 -17.25 -8.04 7.71
C TYR A 6 -16.23 -7.23 8.53
N ILE A 7 -14.96 -7.33 8.13
CA ILE A 7 -13.86 -6.51 8.62
C ILE A 7 -13.25 -5.84 7.40
N GLN A 8 -13.10 -4.52 7.46
CA GLN A 8 -12.49 -3.71 6.42
C GLN A 8 -11.32 -2.93 7.02
N ALA A 9 -10.21 -2.92 6.28
CA ALA A 9 -9.09 -2.02 6.53
C ALA A 9 -8.97 -1.09 5.32
N ASN A 10 -8.88 0.22 5.58
CA ASN A 10 -8.60 1.21 4.55
C ASN A 10 -7.23 1.84 4.83
N TYR A 11 -6.39 1.86 3.80
CA TYR A 11 -5.05 2.45 3.86
C TYR A 11 -5.05 3.67 2.93
N SER A 12 -5.08 4.88 3.49
CA SER A 12 -5.08 6.14 2.71
C SER A 12 -3.73 6.84 2.81
N GLN A 13 -2.64 6.15 2.45
CA GLN A 13 -1.30 6.72 2.49
C GLN A 13 -0.64 6.73 1.12
N THR A 14 0.13 7.80 0.87
CA THR A 14 1.03 7.90 -0.28
C THR A 14 2.27 7.08 0.00
N ILE A 15 2.61 6.17 -0.92
CA ILE A 15 3.88 5.45 -0.88
C ILE A 15 4.84 6.16 -1.81
N GLU A 16 5.97 6.59 -1.27
CA GLU A 16 6.99 7.34 -2.00
C GLU A 16 8.27 6.51 -2.13
N PHE A 17 8.93 6.62 -3.28
CA PHE A 17 10.24 6.04 -3.52
C PHE A 17 11.15 7.16 -4.02
N ASN A 18 12.21 7.45 -3.28
CA ASN A 18 13.23 8.39 -3.73
C ASN A 18 14.19 7.68 -4.68
N LEU A 19 13.96 7.82 -5.99
CA LEU A 19 14.73 7.13 -7.04
C LEU A 19 16.23 7.44 -7.01
N GLU A 20 16.62 8.65 -6.59
CA GLU A 20 18.04 9.03 -6.46
C GLU A 20 18.71 8.29 -5.29
N GLU A 21 18.03 8.19 -4.15
CA GLU A 21 18.55 7.48 -2.97
C GLU A 21 18.70 5.97 -3.21
N ILE A 22 17.78 5.37 -3.98
CA ILE A 22 17.88 3.95 -4.36
C ILE A 22 18.75 3.70 -5.59
N GLY A 23 19.34 4.75 -6.17
CA GLY A 23 20.34 4.64 -7.24
C GLY A 23 19.78 4.33 -8.63
N ILE A 24 18.50 4.64 -8.88
CA ILE A 24 17.86 4.39 -10.17
C ILE A 24 18.23 5.49 -11.19
N ASP A 25 18.88 5.07 -12.26
CA ASP A 25 19.11 5.88 -13.45
C ASP A 25 17.91 5.79 -14.40
N TRP A 26 17.05 6.81 -14.40
CA TRP A 26 15.80 6.83 -15.17
C TRP A 26 16.02 6.64 -16.68
N ASP A 27 17.16 7.04 -17.23
CA ASP A 27 17.47 6.86 -18.65
C ASP A 27 17.63 5.38 -19.04
N LYS A 28 17.89 4.50 -18.07
CA LYS A 28 17.97 3.05 -18.27
C LYS A 28 16.64 2.35 -18.07
N VAL A 29 15.64 3.02 -17.51
CA VAL A 29 14.32 2.44 -17.21
C VAL A 29 13.51 2.26 -18.50
N LYS A 30 12.91 1.09 -18.64
CA LYS A 30 11.96 0.72 -19.71
C LYS A 30 10.53 0.87 -19.22
N ASP A 31 10.23 0.36 -18.02
CA ASP A 31 8.91 0.40 -17.40
C ASP A 31 9.03 0.25 -15.87
N PHE A 32 7.95 0.50 -15.13
CA PHE A 32 7.88 0.25 -13.70
C PHE A 32 6.49 -0.24 -13.25
N SER A 33 6.43 -0.92 -12.13
CA SER A 33 5.16 -1.29 -11.49
C SER A 33 5.21 -1.08 -9.98
N ILE A 34 4.07 -0.72 -9.38
CA ILE A 34 3.93 -0.60 -7.93
C ILE A 34 2.79 -1.51 -7.48
N ARG A 35 3.09 -2.44 -6.57
CA ARG A 35 2.11 -3.36 -5.98
C ARG A 35 2.47 -3.65 -4.52
N ASN A 36 1.50 -3.53 -3.61
CA ASN A 36 1.67 -3.85 -2.19
C ASN A 36 2.93 -3.20 -1.57
N SER A 37 3.15 -1.90 -1.84
CA SER A 37 4.33 -1.16 -1.38
C SER A 37 5.68 -1.65 -1.90
N VAL A 38 5.67 -2.43 -2.98
CA VAL A 38 6.87 -2.82 -3.73
C VAL A 38 6.89 -2.07 -5.05
N LEU A 39 7.98 -1.34 -5.31
CA LEU A 39 8.33 -0.78 -6.61
C LEU A 39 9.21 -1.80 -7.35
N THR A 40 8.79 -2.22 -8.54
CA THR A 40 9.62 -3.00 -9.46
C THR A 40 9.99 -2.15 -10.66
N ILE A 41 11.28 -2.06 -10.96
CA ILE A 41 11.84 -1.35 -12.13
C ILE A 41 12.26 -2.38 -13.17
N TYR A 42 11.81 -2.19 -14.40
CA TYR A 42 12.23 -2.96 -15.57
C TYR A 42 13.18 -2.11 -16.40
N TYR A 43 14.39 -2.59 -16.65
CA TYR A 43 15.41 -1.84 -17.41
C TYR A 43 15.39 -2.21 -18.90
N LYS A 44 16.03 -1.36 -19.72
CA LYS A 44 16.15 -1.53 -21.18
C LYS A 44 17.06 -2.69 -21.58
N ASP A 45 17.93 -3.15 -20.68
CA ASP A 45 18.76 -4.34 -20.85
C ASP A 45 18.05 -5.64 -20.43
N ASP A 46 16.73 -5.55 -20.20
CA ASP A 46 15.85 -6.64 -19.76
C ASP A 46 16.19 -7.20 -18.36
N THR A 47 16.95 -6.46 -17.54
CA THR A 47 17.10 -6.74 -16.10
C THR A 47 15.96 -6.10 -15.29
N GLU A 48 15.77 -6.57 -14.05
CA GLU A 48 14.77 -6.03 -13.11
C GLU A 48 15.32 -5.91 -11.69
N GLU A 49 14.83 -4.89 -10.97
CA GLU A 49 15.12 -4.66 -9.55
C GLU A 49 13.83 -4.34 -8.78
N SER A 50 13.77 -4.68 -7.49
CA SER A 50 12.60 -4.44 -6.65
C SER A 50 12.96 -3.83 -5.31
N PHE A 51 12.18 -2.83 -4.90
CA PHE A 51 12.38 -2.04 -3.69
C PHE A 51 11.11 -2.08 -2.86
N THR A 52 11.24 -2.41 -1.57
CA THR A 52 10.11 -2.46 -0.65
C THR A 52 10.14 -1.22 0.23
N ASN A 53 9.04 -0.47 0.25
CA ASN A 53 8.80 0.53 1.28
C ASN A 53 7.83 -0.07 2.30
N CYS A 54 8.36 -0.80 3.29
CA CYS A 54 7.56 -1.33 4.38
C CYS A 54 7.76 -0.44 5.60
N SER A 55 7.06 0.69 5.64
CA SER A 55 6.81 1.35 6.91
C SER A 55 5.77 0.49 7.64
N ASP A 56 6.00 0.05 8.87
CA ASP A 56 4.93 -0.56 9.69
C ASP A 56 3.80 0.48 9.80
N TYR A 57 2.73 0.32 9.01
CA TYR A 57 1.71 1.35 8.83
C TYR A 57 0.81 1.39 10.06
N SER A 58 1.10 2.30 11.00
CA SER A 58 0.43 2.40 12.31
C SER A 58 -0.99 2.97 12.27
N GLU A 59 -1.39 3.63 11.17
CA GLU A 59 -2.70 4.27 11.06
C GLU A 59 -3.66 3.42 10.22
N ASN A 60 -4.28 2.44 10.89
CA ASN A 60 -5.27 1.54 10.31
C ASN A 60 -6.67 1.94 10.76
N VAL A 61 -7.53 2.37 9.85
CA VAL A 61 -8.97 2.37 10.13
C VAL A 61 -9.47 0.95 9.98
N ILE A 62 -9.63 0.25 11.10
CA ILE A 62 -10.28 -1.05 11.14
C ILE A 62 -11.76 -0.82 11.45
N SER A 63 -12.61 -1.09 10.45
CA SER A 63 -14.06 -1.03 10.60
C SER A 63 -14.66 -2.44 10.57
N ILE A 64 -15.54 -2.69 11.53
CA ILE A 64 -16.30 -3.93 11.67
C ILE A 64 -17.75 -3.60 11.31
N PHE A 65 -18.30 -4.34 10.36
CA PHE A 65 -19.66 -4.14 9.87
C PHE A 65 -20.55 -5.36 10.10
N ASP A 66 -21.85 -5.14 10.17
CA ASP A 66 -22.86 -6.20 10.21
C ASP A 66 -23.26 -6.68 8.80
N LYS A 67 -24.30 -7.51 8.73
CA LYS A 67 -24.75 -8.10 7.47
C LYS A 67 -25.33 -7.10 6.46
N ASP A 68 -25.74 -5.93 6.92
CA ASP A 68 -26.38 -4.87 6.11
C ASP A 68 -25.38 -3.73 5.84
N TRP A 69 -24.08 -3.94 6.12
CA TRP A 69 -23.00 -2.94 6.04
C TRP A 69 -23.16 -1.76 7.01
N GLU A 70 -23.93 -1.92 8.09
CA GLU A 70 -23.93 -0.95 9.18
C GLU A 70 -22.69 -1.14 10.06
N MET A 71 -22.00 -0.04 10.37
CA MET A 71 -20.77 -0.08 11.16
C MET A 71 -21.07 -0.38 12.63
N ILE A 72 -20.50 -1.47 13.14
CA ILE A 72 -20.63 -1.90 14.53
C ILE A 72 -19.54 -1.25 15.40
N LYS A 73 -18.31 -1.14 14.86
CA LYS A 73 -17.13 -0.59 15.57
C LYS A 73 -16.05 -0.18 14.55
N GLY A 74 -15.45 0.99 14.72
CA GLY A 74 -14.34 1.47 13.87
C GLY A 74 -14.49 2.94 13.47
N GLY A 75 -13.39 3.57 13.07
CA GLY A 75 -13.24 5.00 12.79
C GLY A 75 -11.79 5.43 13.02
N ASN A 76 -11.36 6.59 12.51
CA ASN A 76 -10.10 7.19 12.98
C ASN A 76 -10.23 7.42 14.50
N ASP A 77 -9.24 7.00 15.27
CA ASP A 77 -9.13 7.44 16.66
C ASP A 77 -8.95 8.97 16.65
N ASP A 78 -9.95 9.71 17.15
CA ASP A 78 -9.79 11.10 17.61
C ASP A 78 -9.25 11.10 19.05
#